data_AF-A0A967NB96-F1
#
_entry.id   AF-A0A967NB96-F1
#
_cell.length_a   1.000
_cell.length_b   1.000
_cell.length_c   1.000
_cell.angle_alpha   90.00
_cell.angle_beta   90.00
_cell.angle_gamma   90.00
#
_symmetry.space_group_name_H-M   'P 1'
#
loop_
_entity.id
_entity.type
_entity.pdbx_description
1 polymer ?
#
loop_
_entity_poly.entity_id
_entity_poly.type
_entity_poly.pdbx_seq_one_letter_code
_entity_poly.pdbx_strand_id
1 'polypeptide(L)'
;MADIRDVRSFDYVNHPYDAVREVLTSDAGAVFREATRAATDRARSVASELRVRIGGIDVAKEIEISVDRVEDVERGPTSGPATRIHLSWEAAEKPGLFPFMHAILSVYPLTSTETQLDFSGRYEPPLGPLGKAIDAALGHRIAEASVHRFVRDVAHHLRETLGSTASAPTA
;
A
#
# COMPACT_ATOMS: atom_id res chain seq x y z
N MET A 1 24.48 -6.53 -13.65
CA MET A 1 23.03 -6.77 -13.51
C MET A 1 22.59 -6.04 -12.25
N ALA A 2 21.59 -5.16 -12.31
CA ALA A 2 21.04 -4.56 -11.09
C ALA A 2 20.36 -5.68 -10.28
N ASP A 3 20.63 -5.73 -8.97
CA ASP A 3 20.04 -6.70 -8.05
C ASP A 3 18.58 -6.30 -7.78
N ILE A 4 17.65 -6.78 -8.62
CA ILE A 4 16.21 -6.59 -8.42
C ILE A 4 15.81 -7.38 -7.17
N ARG A 5 15.19 -6.70 -6.21
CA ARG A 5 14.74 -7.34 -4.97
C ARG A 5 13.24 -7.39 -4.90
N ASP A 6 12.72 -8.56 -4.56
CA ASP A 6 11.30 -8.73 -4.26
C ASP A 6 10.98 -8.14 -2.88
N VAL A 7 9.83 -7.48 -2.78
CA VAL A 7 9.25 -7.04 -1.52
C VAL A 7 7.84 -7.60 -1.42
N ARG A 8 7.57 -8.23 -0.28
CA ARG A 8 6.27 -8.84 0.04
C ARG A 8 5.72 -8.20 1.30
N SER A 9 4.41 -8.02 1.34
CA SER A 9 3.71 -7.65 2.57
C SER A 9 2.25 -8.07 2.46
N PHE A 10 1.60 -8.29 3.58
CA PHE A 10 0.18 -8.61 3.61
C PHE A 10 -0.47 -8.03 4.86
N ASP A 11 -1.78 -7.81 4.78
CA ASP A 11 -2.65 -7.48 5.91
C ASP A 11 -4.07 -7.97 5.60
N TYR A 12 -4.99 -7.87 6.55
CA TYR A 12 -6.33 -8.45 6.47
C TYR A 12 -7.40 -7.39 6.66
N VAL A 13 -8.49 -7.43 5.91
CA VAL A 13 -9.67 -6.59 6.15
C VAL A 13 -10.75 -7.50 6.72
N ASN A 14 -11.27 -7.16 7.89
CA ASN A 14 -12.35 -7.90 8.57
C ASN A 14 -13.73 -7.59 7.96
N HIS A 15 -13.80 -7.62 6.63
CA HIS A 15 -15.01 -7.48 5.82
C HIS A 15 -15.01 -8.50 4.68
N PRO A 16 -16.19 -8.93 4.19
CA PRO A 16 -16.32 -9.84 3.06
C PRO A 16 -15.64 -9.31 1.78
N TYR A 17 -15.11 -10.24 0.99
CA TYR A 17 -14.37 -9.93 -0.25
C TYR A 17 -15.15 -9.03 -1.21
N ASP A 18 -16.43 -9.30 -1.43
CA ASP A 18 -17.21 -8.54 -2.40
C ASP A 18 -17.33 -7.06 -2.04
N ALA A 19 -17.47 -6.75 -0.74
CA ALA A 19 -17.53 -5.38 -0.26
C ALA A 19 -16.18 -4.66 -0.39
N VAL A 20 -15.08 -5.35 -0.08
CA VAL A 20 -13.72 -4.80 -0.26
C VAL A 20 -13.42 -4.58 -1.74
N ARG A 21 -13.76 -5.56 -2.58
CA ARG A 21 -13.62 -5.50 -4.03
C ARG A 21 -14.39 -4.32 -4.59
N GLU A 22 -15.66 -4.15 -4.23
CA GLU A 22 -16.52 -3.08 -4.74
C GLU A 22 -15.88 -1.70 -4.54
N VAL A 23 -15.39 -1.42 -3.34
CA VAL A 23 -14.70 -0.17 -3.01
C VAL A 23 -13.44 0.01 -3.87
N LEU A 24 -12.61 -1.03 -3.99
CA LEU A 24 -11.36 -0.96 -4.76
C LEU A 24 -11.58 -0.87 -6.27
N THR A 25 -12.57 -1.56 -6.81
CA THR A 25 -12.90 -1.51 -8.25
C THR A 25 -13.58 -0.19 -8.65
N SER A 26 -14.17 0.52 -7.69
CA SER A 26 -14.78 1.84 -7.93
C SER A 26 -13.71 2.89 -8.19
N ASP A 27 -12.72 3.01 -7.30
CA ASP A 27 -11.54 3.89 -7.49
C ASP A 27 -10.40 3.52 -6.52
N ALA A 28 -9.57 2.54 -6.90
CA ALA A 28 -8.40 2.13 -6.11
C ALA A 28 -7.42 3.30 -5.86
N GLY A 29 -7.27 4.22 -6.81
CA GLY A 29 -6.37 5.36 -6.68
C GLY A 29 -6.83 6.32 -5.59
N ALA A 30 -8.14 6.59 -5.50
CA ALA A 30 -8.71 7.36 -4.40
C ALA A 30 -8.52 6.67 -3.06
N VAL A 31 -8.81 5.37 -2.97
CA VAL A 31 -8.63 4.58 -1.73
C VAL A 31 -7.19 4.69 -1.23
N PHE A 32 -6.20 4.50 -2.10
CA PHE A 32 -4.78 4.56 -1.72
C PHE A 32 -4.35 5.96 -1.25
N ARG A 33 -4.81 7.00 -1.94
CA ARG A 33 -4.54 8.40 -1.58
C ARG A 33 -5.19 8.78 -0.25
N GLU A 34 -6.42 8.37 -0.02
CA GLU A 34 -7.15 8.64 1.22
C GLU A 34 -6.56 7.87 2.40
N ALA A 35 -6.18 6.61 2.20
CA ALA A 35 -5.52 5.80 3.23
C ALA A 35 -4.20 6.42 3.72
N THR A 36 -3.32 6.82 2.79
CA THR A 36 -2.02 7.42 3.12
C THR A 36 -2.15 8.80 3.74
N ARG A 37 -3.12 9.61 3.27
CA ARG A 37 -3.45 10.91 3.87
C ARG A 37 -3.99 10.75 5.29
N ALA A 38 -4.99 9.90 5.51
CA ALA A 38 -5.58 9.66 6.83
C ALA A 38 -4.52 9.18 7.84
N ALA A 39 -3.61 8.31 7.43
CA ALA A 39 -2.50 7.86 8.27
C ALA A 39 -1.53 8.99 8.65
N THR A 40 -1.20 9.87 7.69
CA THR A 40 -0.33 11.03 7.92
C THR A 40 -0.98 12.05 8.86
N ASP A 41 -2.27 12.32 8.68
CA ASP A 41 -3.03 13.24 9.54
C ASP A 41 -3.12 12.71 10.98
N ARG A 42 -3.38 11.39 11.16
CA ARG A 42 -3.35 10.74 12.48
C ARG A 42 -1.98 10.88 13.17
N ALA A 43 -0.89 10.63 12.44
CA ALA A 43 0.47 10.74 12.99
C ALA A 43 0.78 12.19 13.46
N ARG A 44 0.38 13.19 12.66
CA ARG A 44 0.53 14.61 13.03
C ARG A 44 -0.28 14.98 14.27
N SER A 45 -1.52 14.48 14.37
CA SER A 45 -2.37 14.71 15.55
C SER A 45 -1.69 14.21 16.83
N VAL A 46 -1.21 12.96 16.82
CA VAL A 46 -0.53 12.35 17.98
C VAL A 46 0.74 13.12 18.37
N ALA A 47 1.56 13.52 17.39
CA ALA A 47 2.77 14.30 17.67
C ALA A 47 2.45 15.67 18.29
N SER A 48 1.37 16.31 17.83
CA SER A 48 0.92 17.61 18.36
C SER A 48 0.39 17.51 19.80
N GLU A 49 -0.38 16.46 20.12
CA GLU A 49 -0.92 16.21 21.46
C GLU A 49 0.20 15.94 22.47
N LEU A 50 1.23 15.19 22.07
CA LEU A 50 2.35 14.83 22.93
C LEU A 50 3.39 15.97 23.10
N ARG A 51 3.25 17.11 22.41
CA ARG A 51 4.21 18.24 22.41
C ARG A 51 5.67 17.81 22.13
N VAL A 52 5.91 16.69 21.45
CA VAL A 52 7.26 16.19 21.18
C VAL A 52 7.76 16.81 19.88
N ARG A 53 8.90 17.52 19.92
CA ARG A 53 9.71 17.76 18.72
C ARG A 53 10.44 16.45 18.43
N ILE A 54 9.87 15.60 17.58
CA ILE A 54 10.51 14.34 17.21
C ILE A 54 11.70 14.69 16.30
N GLY A 55 12.90 14.71 16.89
CA GLY A 55 14.16 14.84 16.17
C GLY A 55 14.49 13.53 15.47
N GLY A 56 14.48 13.54 14.14
CA GLY A 56 15.11 12.54 13.30
C GLY A 56 14.39 11.20 13.21
N ILE A 57 13.32 11.14 12.39
CA ILE A 57 13.06 10.18 11.29
C ILE A 57 11.77 10.71 10.61
N ASP A 58 11.84 11.91 10.05
CA ASP A 58 10.91 12.33 9.00
C ASP A 58 11.53 11.92 7.68
N VAL A 59 11.54 10.61 7.42
CA VAL A 59 11.78 10.08 6.07
C VAL A 59 10.56 9.29 5.65
N ALA A 60 9.37 9.79 5.97
CA ALA A 60 8.19 9.47 5.18
C ALA A 60 8.33 10.32 3.91
N LYS A 61 9.18 9.88 2.98
CA LYS A 61 9.18 10.48 1.65
C LYS A 61 7.81 10.24 1.07
N GLU A 62 7.19 11.32 0.61
CA GLU A 62 5.93 11.25 -0.10
C GLU A 62 6.13 10.34 -1.32
N ILE A 63 5.38 9.24 -1.34
CA ILE A 63 5.36 8.32 -2.47
C ILE A 63 4.15 8.66 -3.31
N GLU A 64 4.37 8.77 -4.61
CA GLU A 64 3.28 8.87 -5.57
C GLU A 64 2.95 7.45 -6.04
N ILE A 65 1.69 7.05 -5.85
CA ILE A 65 1.19 5.73 -6.24
C ILE A 65 0.28 5.91 -7.45
N SER A 66 0.62 5.24 -8.54
CA SER A 66 -0.19 5.18 -9.75
C SER A 66 -0.82 3.80 -9.88
N VAL A 67 -2.14 3.77 -10.15
CA VAL A 67 -2.86 2.53 -10.45
C VAL A 67 -2.90 2.35 -11.96
N ASP A 68 -2.25 1.30 -12.44
CA ASP A 68 -2.13 1.03 -13.87
C ASP A 68 -3.32 0.22 -14.39
N ARG A 69 -3.78 -0.74 -13.58
CA ARG A 69 -4.87 -1.66 -13.95
C ARG A 69 -5.51 -2.28 -12.72
N VAL A 70 -6.83 -2.45 -12.78
CA VAL A 70 -7.60 -3.29 -11.85
C VAL A 70 -8.26 -4.40 -12.66
N GLU A 71 -8.08 -5.65 -12.24
CA GLU A 71 -8.66 -6.81 -12.93
C GLU A 71 -9.12 -7.87 -11.94
N ASP A 72 -10.30 -8.44 -12.17
CA ASP A 72 -10.75 -9.63 -11.46
C ASP A 72 -10.24 -10.89 -12.16
N VAL A 73 -9.76 -11.83 -11.37
CA VAL A 73 -9.19 -13.09 -11.84
C VAL A 73 -9.71 -14.25 -11.03
N GLU A 74 -9.94 -15.38 -11.70
CA GLU A 74 -10.13 -16.66 -11.03
C GLU A 74 -8.77 -17.31 -10.79
N ARG A 75 -8.46 -17.63 -9.53
CA ARG A 75 -7.15 -18.23 -9.16
C ARG A 75 -7.14 -19.75 -9.27
N GLY A 76 -8.26 -20.34 -9.70
CA GLY A 76 -8.45 -21.76 -9.92
C GLY A 76 -9.51 -22.37 -8.98
N PRO A 77 -9.89 -23.64 -9.21
CA PRO A 77 -11.07 -24.24 -8.57
C PRO A 77 -11.05 -24.25 -7.04
N THR A 78 -9.86 -24.23 -6.43
CA THR A 78 -9.67 -24.30 -4.98
C THR A 78 -9.27 -22.97 -4.34
N SER A 79 -8.86 -21.98 -5.14
CA SER A 79 -8.33 -20.70 -4.66
C SER A 79 -9.33 -19.55 -4.77
N GLY A 80 -10.41 -19.75 -5.52
CA GLY A 80 -11.50 -18.78 -5.68
C GLY A 80 -11.08 -17.48 -6.38
N PRO A 81 -11.94 -16.46 -6.29
CA PRO A 81 -11.72 -15.19 -6.98
C PRO A 81 -10.60 -14.38 -6.34
N ALA A 82 -10.05 -13.44 -7.10
CA ALA A 82 -9.23 -12.37 -6.60
C ALA A 82 -9.37 -11.11 -7.47
N THR A 83 -9.19 -9.95 -6.87
CA THR A 83 -8.98 -8.69 -7.60
C THR A 83 -7.50 -8.36 -7.54
N ARG A 84 -6.89 -8.11 -8.70
CA ARG A 84 -5.48 -7.69 -8.83
C ARG A 84 -5.42 -6.22 -9.23
N ILE A 85 -4.68 -5.46 -8.47
CA ILE A 85 -4.42 -4.05 -8.72
C ILE A 85 -2.93 -3.93 -9.06
N HIS A 86 -2.66 -3.68 -10.33
CA HIS A 86 -1.32 -3.37 -10.81
C HIS A 86 -1.04 -1.90 -10.51
N LEU A 87 0.06 -1.65 -9.82
CA LEU A 87 0.44 -0.32 -9.41
C LEU A 87 1.93 -0.10 -9.61
N SER A 88 2.26 1.15 -9.85
CA SER A 88 3.60 1.65 -9.78
C SER A 88 3.71 2.66 -8.65
N TRP A 89 4.91 2.80 -8.10
CA TRP A 89 5.19 3.91 -7.21
C TRP A 89 6.54 4.52 -7.50
N GLU A 90 6.66 5.80 -7.16
CA GLU A 90 7.92 6.54 -7.18
C GLU A 90 7.98 7.55 -6.04
N ALA A 91 9.17 8.05 -5.73
CA ALA A 91 9.32 9.12 -4.73
C ALA A 91 8.96 10.48 -5.35
N ALA A 92 8.02 11.20 -4.72
CA ALA A 92 7.45 12.43 -5.25
C ALA A 92 8.47 13.57 -5.44
N GLU A 93 9.51 13.65 -4.61
CA GLU A 93 10.40 14.83 -4.57
C GLU A 93 11.51 14.83 -5.65
N LYS A 94 11.98 13.65 -6.11
CA LYS A 94 13.05 13.54 -7.14
C LYS A 94 12.91 12.27 -7.99
N PRO A 95 11.99 12.23 -8.95
CA PRO A 95 11.88 11.11 -9.89
C PRO A 95 13.23 10.82 -10.58
N GLY A 96 13.63 9.56 -10.66
CA GLY A 96 14.90 9.11 -11.24
C GLY A 96 16.14 9.08 -10.31
N LEU A 97 16.08 9.73 -9.14
CA LEU A 97 17.11 9.60 -8.09
C LEU A 97 16.71 8.63 -6.97
N PHE A 98 15.46 8.17 -7.01
CA PHE A 98 14.90 7.24 -6.05
C PHE A 98 14.46 5.95 -6.74
N PRO A 99 14.40 4.85 -5.97
CA PRO A 99 14.00 3.56 -6.50
C PRO A 99 12.57 3.58 -7.02
N PHE A 100 12.34 2.86 -8.10
CA PHE A 100 11.01 2.66 -8.68
C PHE A 100 10.47 1.28 -8.26
N MET A 101 9.16 1.15 -8.08
CA MET A 101 8.53 -0.16 -7.85
C MET A 101 7.40 -0.41 -8.84
N HIS A 102 7.40 -1.62 -9.38
CA HIS A 102 6.21 -2.22 -9.97
C HIS A 102 5.66 -3.27 -9.01
N ALA A 103 4.37 -3.23 -8.73
CA ALA A 103 3.74 -4.15 -7.80
C ALA A 103 2.34 -4.58 -8.22
N ILE A 104 1.90 -5.67 -7.60
CA ILE A 104 0.54 -6.16 -7.66
C ILE A 104 0.04 -6.26 -6.22
N LEU A 105 -1.08 -5.60 -5.94
CA LEU A 105 -1.89 -5.86 -4.76
C LEU A 105 -3.00 -6.84 -5.14
N SER A 106 -2.90 -8.06 -4.65
CA SER A 106 -3.92 -9.10 -4.81
C SER A 106 -4.87 -9.07 -3.61
N VAL A 107 -6.17 -9.08 -3.88
CA VAL A 107 -7.22 -9.05 -2.87
C VAL A 107 -8.08 -10.28 -3.06
N TYR A 108 -8.34 -11.03 -1.99
CA TYR A 108 -9.09 -12.28 -2.11
C TYR A 108 -9.71 -12.72 -0.78
N PRO A 109 -10.81 -13.52 -0.82
CA PRO A 109 -11.43 -14.02 0.39
C PRO A 109 -10.48 -14.98 1.12
N LEU A 110 -10.34 -14.78 2.43
CA LEU A 110 -9.73 -15.76 3.33
C LEU A 110 -10.82 -16.58 4.05
N THR A 111 -11.89 -15.90 4.45
CA THR A 111 -13.12 -16.50 5.00
C THR A 111 -14.34 -15.78 4.43
N SER A 112 -15.55 -16.12 4.87
CA SER A 112 -16.77 -15.39 4.49
C SER A 112 -16.83 -13.95 5.02
N THR A 113 -16.02 -13.61 6.03
CA THR A 113 -16.01 -12.27 6.66
C THR A 113 -14.64 -11.62 6.67
N GLU A 114 -13.63 -12.23 6.05
CA GLU A 114 -12.26 -11.74 6.06
C GLU A 114 -11.65 -11.82 4.67
N THR A 115 -11.01 -10.72 4.28
CA THR A 115 -10.34 -10.53 2.99
C THR A 115 -8.87 -10.31 3.24
N GLN A 116 -8.00 -10.99 2.50
CA GLN A 116 -6.57 -10.75 2.57
C GLN A 116 -6.13 -9.79 1.47
N LEU A 117 -5.26 -8.85 1.83
CA LEU A 117 -4.48 -8.01 0.93
C LEU A 117 -3.07 -8.59 0.86
N ASP A 118 -2.63 -9.05 -0.31
CA ASP A 118 -1.29 -9.60 -0.55
C ASP A 118 -0.57 -8.74 -1.58
N PHE A 119 0.48 -8.06 -1.13
CA PHE A 119 1.32 -7.18 -1.93
C PHE A 119 2.57 -7.92 -2.39
N SER A 120 2.84 -7.81 -3.69
CA SER A 120 4.06 -8.29 -4.31
C SER A 120 4.65 -7.23 -5.21
N GLY A 121 5.80 -6.67 -4.83
CA GLY A 121 6.50 -5.65 -5.60
C GLY A 121 7.92 -6.08 -5.96
N ARG A 122 8.41 -5.55 -7.08
CA ARG A 122 9.83 -5.60 -7.46
C ARG A 122 10.42 -4.21 -7.36
N TYR A 123 11.45 -4.10 -6.56
CA TYR A 123 12.19 -2.88 -6.32
C TYR A 123 13.37 -2.77 -7.30
N GLU A 124 13.45 -1.64 -8.00
CA GLU A 124 14.56 -1.30 -8.88
C GLU A 124 15.43 -0.21 -8.23
N PRO A 125 16.70 -0.50 -7.87
CA PRO A 125 17.58 0.49 -7.26
C PRO A 125 17.83 1.70 -8.18
N PRO A 126 17.98 2.93 -7.64
CA PRO A 126 18.30 4.10 -8.45
C PRO A 126 19.71 3.97 -9.06
N LEU A 127 19.88 4.57 -10.25
CA LEU A 127 21.16 4.85 -10.93
C LEU A 127 21.95 3.67 -11.56
N GLY A 128 21.40 2.47 -11.69
CA GLY A 128 22.09 1.37 -12.38
C GLY A 128 23.49 1.05 -11.80
N PRO A 129 24.39 0.34 -12.52
CA PRO A 129 25.69 -0.07 -11.97
C PRO A 129 26.66 1.09 -11.68
N LEU A 130 26.32 2.34 -12.02
CA LEU A 130 27.19 3.51 -11.89
C LEU A 130 26.65 4.60 -10.95
N GLY A 131 25.70 4.25 -10.08
CA GLY A 131 25.24 5.13 -8.99
C GLY A 131 25.98 4.84 -7.70
N LYS A 132 26.74 5.81 -7.18
CA LYS A 132 27.27 5.75 -5.82
C LYS A 132 26.09 5.63 -4.85
N ALA A 133 25.88 4.40 -4.39
CA ALA A 133 24.80 3.95 -3.55
C ALA A 133 24.61 4.89 -2.34
N ILE A 134 23.42 5.48 -2.22
CA ILE A 134 22.73 5.30 -0.94
C ILE A 134 22.76 3.80 -0.73
N ASP A 135 23.45 3.32 0.31
CA ASP A 135 23.69 1.88 0.56
C ASP A 135 22.45 1.10 0.12
N ALA A 136 22.59 0.24 -0.89
CA ALA A 136 21.44 -0.44 -1.49
C ALA A 136 20.65 -1.22 -0.43
N ALA A 137 21.31 -1.62 0.66
CA ALA A 137 20.66 -2.18 1.85
C ALA A 137 19.78 -1.17 2.58
N LEU A 138 20.20 0.09 2.73
CA LEU A 138 19.39 1.16 3.32
C LEU A 138 18.18 1.48 2.44
N GLY A 139 18.37 1.59 1.13
CA GLY A 139 17.27 1.83 0.18
C GLY A 139 16.22 0.70 0.21
N HIS A 140 16.69 -0.55 0.23
CA HIS A 140 15.81 -1.72 0.36
C HIS A 140 15.02 -1.70 1.67
N ARG A 141 15.66 -1.44 2.81
CA ARG A 141 14.97 -1.35 4.11
C ARG A 141 13.92 -0.25 4.15
N ILE A 142 14.20 0.90 3.52
CA ILE A 142 13.22 1.99 3.40
C ILE A 142 12.05 1.55 2.52
N ALA A 143 12.32 0.87 1.40
CA ALA A 143 11.26 0.34 0.54
C ALA A 143 10.40 -0.69 1.25
N GLU A 144 10.99 -1.64 1.96
CA GLU A 144 10.26 -2.63 2.77
C GLU A 144 9.37 -1.96 3.82
N ALA A 145 9.92 -1.01 4.59
CA ALA A 145 9.15 -0.28 5.59
C ALA A 145 8.00 0.53 4.95
N SER A 146 8.22 1.10 3.77
CA SER A 146 7.21 1.85 3.02
C SER A 146 6.10 0.93 2.51
N VAL A 147 6.42 -0.27 2.01
CA VAL A 147 5.42 -1.28 1.60
C VAL A 147 4.57 -1.69 2.79
N HIS A 148 5.20 -2.04 3.91
CA HIS A 148 4.48 -2.49 5.10
C HIS A 148 3.54 -1.41 5.62
N ARG A 149 4.01 -0.15 5.64
CA ARG A 149 3.17 0.98 6.01
C ARG A 149 2.00 1.16 5.05
N PHE A 150 2.26 1.14 3.75
CA PHE A 150 1.23 1.29 2.73
C PHE A 150 0.12 0.23 2.86
N VAL A 151 0.49 -1.05 2.92
CA VAL A 151 -0.49 -2.16 3.02
C VAL A 151 -1.30 -2.04 4.31
N ARG A 152 -0.66 -1.69 5.43
CA ARG A 152 -1.32 -1.44 6.71
C ARG A 152 -2.29 -0.27 6.64
N ASP A 153 -1.88 0.85 6.04
CA ASP A 153 -2.69 2.06 5.93
C ASP A 153 -3.94 1.82 5.06
N VAL A 154 -3.78 1.09 3.94
CA VAL A 154 -4.90 0.68 3.07
C VAL A 154 -5.84 -0.26 3.81
N ALA A 155 -5.33 -1.31 4.46
CA ALA A 155 -6.16 -2.23 5.23
C ALA A 155 -6.96 -1.48 6.31
N HIS A 156 -6.30 -0.62 7.07
CA HIS A 156 -6.95 0.19 8.10
C HIS A 156 -8.08 1.07 7.52
N HIS A 157 -7.80 1.79 6.44
CA HIS A 157 -8.78 2.66 5.81
C HIS A 157 -10.00 1.89 5.28
N LEU A 158 -9.80 0.70 4.68
CA LEU A 158 -10.89 -0.18 4.25
C LEU A 158 -11.74 -0.65 5.44
N ARG A 159 -11.12 -1.03 6.57
CA ARG A 159 -11.83 -1.42 7.79
C ARG A 159 -12.71 -0.28 8.32
N GLU A 160 -12.19 0.94 8.36
CA GLU A 160 -12.90 2.14 8.82
C GLU A 160 -14.08 2.51 7.91
N THR A 161 -13.83 2.55 6.60
CA THR A 161 -14.82 2.96 5.60
C THR A 161 -16.00 2.00 5.57
N LEU A 162 -15.72 0.69 5.51
CA LEU A 162 -16.76 -0.34 5.49
C LEU A 162 -17.49 -0.49 6.84
N GLY A 163 -16.78 -0.26 7.96
CA GLY A 163 -17.39 -0.24 9.29
C GLY A 163 -18.34 0.95 9.50
N SER A 164 -18.04 2.09 8.89
CA SER A 164 -18.86 3.31 8.98
C SER A 164 -20.15 3.20 8.16
N THR A 165 -20.09 2.58 6.98
CA THR A 165 -21.27 2.36 6.10
C THR A 165 -22.31 1.46 6.76
N ALA A 166 -21.90 0.46 7.55
CA ALA A 166 -22.82 -0.42 8.26
C ALA A 166 -23.58 0.27 9.42
N SER A 167 -23.17 1.47 9.83
CA SER A 167 -23.80 2.24 10.94
C SER A 167 -24.78 3.33 10.50
N ALA A 168 -25.06 3.50 9.20
CA ALA A 168 -26.07 4.47 8.76
C ALA A 168 -27.47 4.03 9.22
N PRO A 169 -28.19 4.80 10.06
CA PRO A 169 -29.52 4.42 10.50
C PRO A 169 -30.50 4.51 9.33
N THR A 170 -31.25 3.44 9.10
CA THR A 170 -32.44 3.44 8.23
C THR A 170 -33.45 4.41 8.83
N ALA A 171 -33.65 5.55 8.17
CA ALA A 171 -34.75 6.47 8.46
C ALA A 171 -36.07 5.95 7.86
#